data_AF-A0AAD7EBK6-F1
#
_entry.id   AF-A0AAD7EBK6-F1
#
_cell.length_a   1.000
_cell.length_b   1.000
_cell.length_c   1.000
_cell.angle_alpha   90.00
_cell.angle_beta   90.00
_cell.angle_gamma   90.00
#
_symmetry.space_group_name_H-M   'P 1'
#
loop_
_entity.id
_entity.type
_entity.pdbx_description
1 polymer ?
#
loop_
_entity_poly.entity_id
_entity_poly.type
_entity_poly.pdbx_seq_one_letter_code
_entity_poly.pdbx_strand_id
1 'polypeptide(L)'
;MSCYRPAYPAYPVVPQPPAWAHAREQGQRLDACSFVPGVYCFPIPPPTPAAILNGSYRAEQECIEYFPRHPEFCGRPSMSVSFSVHGHPAPYLKDILKDRVLLDGAHEAVMAENGWSRTRWVLEWPGYNNSPRGLVVAGLSRTALAKEVAICVAIFLRDAAHHSENSAWSPRGVHFGDVRLVAMNYYSRVWVPVLALDTDP
;
A
#
# COMPACT_ATOMS: atom_id res chain seq x y z
N MET A 1 13.05 -54.59 42.54
CA MET A 1 11.97 -53.87 41.84
C MET A 1 12.59 -53.19 40.62
N SER A 2 12.40 -53.77 39.44
CA SER A 2 12.94 -53.25 38.17
C SER A 2 11.78 -52.66 37.38
N CYS A 3 11.84 -51.36 37.12
CA CYS A 3 10.78 -50.62 36.44
C CYS A 3 11.01 -50.68 34.92
N TYR A 4 10.23 -51.51 34.24
CA TYR A 4 10.19 -51.58 32.78
C TYR A 4 9.55 -50.30 32.23
N ARG A 5 10.26 -49.53 31.40
CA ARG A 5 9.69 -48.41 30.62
C ARG A 5 9.53 -48.85 29.16
N PRO A 6 8.32 -48.76 28.57
CA PRO A 6 8.14 -49.05 27.16
C PRO A 6 8.76 -47.95 26.30
N ALA A 7 9.45 -48.35 25.23
CA ALA A 7 9.97 -47.44 24.22
C ALA A 7 8.80 -46.94 23.35
N TYR A 8 8.60 -45.61 23.32
CA TYR A 8 7.66 -44.99 22.40
C TYR A 8 8.24 -44.98 20.98
N PRO A 9 7.41 -45.23 19.95
CA PRO A 9 7.86 -45.09 18.57
C PRO A 9 8.18 -43.62 18.28
N ALA A 10 9.28 -43.40 17.57
CA ALA A 10 9.66 -42.07 17.07
C ALA A 10 8.61 -41.59 16.07
N TYR A 11 7.95 -40.48 16.39
CA TYR A 11 7.06 -39.82 15.43
C TYR A 11 7.89 -39.28 14.26
N PRO A 12 7.39 -39.36 13.02
CA PRO A 12 8.04 -38.71 11.88
C PRO A 12 8.10 -37.22 12.14
N VAL A 13 9.30 -36.65 12.02
CA VAL A 13 9.53 -35.22 12.06
C VAL A 13 8.81 -34.63 10.86
N VAL A 14 7.64 -34.03 11.09
CA VAL A 14 6.96 -33.22 10.08
C VAL A 14 7.92 -32.08 9.75
N PRO A 15 8.37 -31.92 8.49
CA PRO A 15 9.24 -30.81 8.13
C PRO A 15 8.52 -29.52 8.50
N GLN A 16 9.13 -28.76 9.41
CA GLN A 16 8.60 -27.44 9.70
C GLN A 16 8.60 -26.64 8.40
N PRO A 17 7.49 -25.97 8.07
CA PRO A 17 7.46 -25.12 6.91
C PRO A 17 8.52 -24.03 7.10
N PRO A 18 9.22 -23.63 6.03
CA PRO A 18 10.25 -22.60 6.11
C PRO A 18 9.67 -21.29 6.66
N ALA A 19 10.48 -20.50 7.36
CA ALA A 19 10.06 -19.31 8.11
C ALA A 19 9.19 -18.31 7.31
N TRP A 20 9.28 -18.31 5.98
CA TRP A 20 8.44 -17.47 5.10
C TRP A 20 6.97 -17.93 5.00
N ALA A 21 6.65 -19.18 5.30
CA ALA A 21 5.27 -19.67 5.30
C ALA A 21 4.46 -19.07 6.47
N HIS A 22 5.11 -18.82 7.61
CA HIS A 22 4.51 -18.07 8.72
C HIS A 22 4.40 -16.57 8.44
N ALA A 23 5.22 -15.99 7.57
CA ALA A 23 5.06 -14.59 7.15
C ALA A 23 3.75 -14.34 6.36
N ARG A 24 3.18 -15.41 5.78
CA ARG A 24 1.85 -15.40 5.13
C ARG A 24 0.69 -15.41 6.13
N GLU A 25 0.86 -16.05 7.29
CA GLU A 25 -0.14 -16.06 8.38
C GLU A 25 0.04 -14.88 9.35
N GLN A 26 1.26 -14.38 9.50
CA GLN A 26 1.60 -13.23 10.34
C GLN A 26 1.71 -11.93 9.56
N GLY A 27 1.13 -11.88 8.34
CA GLY A 27 1.12 -10.73 7.43
C GLY A 27 2.16 -9.71 7.82
N GLN A 28 3.41 -9.87 7.33
CA GLN A 28 4.40 -8.79 7.32
C GLN A 28 3.79 -7.65 6.48
N ARG A 29 2.81 -6.97 7.09
CA ARG A 29 2.42 -5.61 6.85
C ARG A 29 3.76 -4.93 6.88
N LEU A 30 4.17 -4.37 5.75
CA LEU A 30 5.09 -3.24 5.75
C LEU A 30 4.68 -2.43 6.97
N ASP A 31 5.53 -2.39 8.00
CA ASP A 31 5.18 -1.77 9.27
C ASP A 31 4.71 -0.38 8.89
N ALA A 32 3.39 -0.14 8.94
CA ALA A 32 2.76 1.05 8.36
C ALA A 32 3.19 2.34 9.08
N CYS A 33 4.13 2.20 10.00
CA CYS A 33 4.67 3.14 10.94
C CYS A 33 5.89 3.91 10.43
N SER A 34 6.49 3.54 9.29
CA SER A 34 7.67 4.27 8.78
C SER A 34 7.71 4.39 7.26
N PHE A 35 6.70 5.03 6.66
CA PHE A 35 6.81 5.52 5.28
C PHE A 35 7.71 6.77 5.27
N VAL A 36 8.99 6.59 5.58
CA VAL A 36 9.99 7.65 5.49
C VAL A 36 10.22 7.92 4.00
N PRO A 37 10.38 9.18 3.55
CA PRO A 37 10.77 9.44 2.17
C PRO A 37 12.01 8.62 1.79
N GLY A 38 11.97 7.96 0.63
CA GLY A 38 13.05 7.07 0.18
C GLY A 38 12.59 6.04 -0.84
N VAL A 39 13.57 5.27 -1.33
CA VAL A 39 13.37 4.16 -2.26
C VAL A 39 13.12 2.87 -1.48
N TYR A 40 12.06 2.17 -1.85
CA TYR A 40 11.62 0.91 -1.26
C TYR A 40 11.52 -0.12 -2.36
N CYS A 41 12.32 -1.17 -2.23
CA CYS A 41 12.31 -2.27 -3.17
C CYS A 41 11.57 -3.45 -2.58
N PHE A 42 10.63 -4.00 -3.34
CA PHE A 42 9.90 -5.18 -2.93
C PHE A 42 10.82 -6.40 -3.01
N PRO A 43 10.73 -7.35 -2.06
CA PRO A 43 11.46 -8.59 -2.17
C PRO A 43 10.96 -9.36 -3.40
N ILE A 44 11.87 -9.88 -4.22
CA ILE A 44 11.51 -10.77 -5.33
C ILE A 44 10.92 -12.04 -4.71
N PRO A 45 9.65 -12.38 -4.98
CA PRO A 45 9.06 -13.59 -4.44
C PRO A 45 9.80 -14.81 -5.01
N PRO A 46 9.96 -15.90 -4.25
CA PRO A 46 10.55 -17.12 -4.81
C PRO A 46 9.71 -17.60 -6.00
N PRO A 47 10.35 -18.06 -7.09
CA PRO A 47 9.62 -18.52 -8.26
C PRO A 47 8.75 -19.73 -7.90
N THR A 48 7.51 -19.70 -8.34
CA THR A 48 6.64 -20.89 -8.29
C THR A 48 6.77 -21.66 -9.60
N PRO A 49 6.65 -23.01 -9.61
CA PRO A 49 6.64 -23.77 -10.85
C PRO A 49 5.60 -23.25 -11.86
N ALA A 50 4.42 -22.86 -11.38
CA ALA A 50 3.37 -22.28 -12.23
C ALA A 50 3.81 -20.95 -12.88
N ALA A 51 4.42 -20.04 -12.11
CA ALA A 51 4.89 -18.75 -12.61
C ALA A 51 6.06 -18.88 -13.60
N ILE A 52 6.91 -19.91 -13.45
CA ILE A 52 7.95 -20.23 -14.42
C ILE A 52 7.31 -20.74 -15.72
N LEU A 53 6.41 -21.71 -15.61
CA LEU A 53 5.82 -22.41 -16.77
C LEU A 53 4.95 -21.49 -17.63
N ASN A 54 4.24 -20.54 -17.03
CA ASN A 54 3.41 -19.58 -17.76
C ASN A 54 4.15 -18.28 -18.13
N GLY A 55 5.44 -18.16 -17.79
CA GLY A 55 6.25 -16.96 -18.02
C GLY A 55 5.83 -15.73 -17.21
N SER A 56 5.01 -15.87 -16.17
CA SER A 56 4.57 -14.75 -15.34
C SER A 56 5.57 -14.39 -14.24
N TYR A 57 6.60 -15.20 -14.02
CA TYR A 57 7.66 -14.91 -13.06
C TYR A 57 8.52 -13.74 -13.54
N ARG A 58 8.64 -12.70 -12.70
CA ARG A 58 9.57 -11.60 -12.91
C ARG A 58 10.71 -11.72 -11.91
N ALA A 59 11.93 -11.81 -12.43
CA ALA A 59 13.16 -11.75 -11.63
C ALA A 59 13.63 -10.31 -11.38
N GLU A 60 12.88 -9.33 -11.90
CA GLU A 60 13.18 -7.91 -11.73
C GLU A 60 12.66 -7.45 -10.36
N GLN A 61 13.52 -6.73 -9.65
CA GLN A 61 13.14 -6.11 -8.39
C GLN A 61 12.33 -4.85 -8.70
N GLU A 62 11.08 -4.81 -8.24
CA GLU A 62 10.28 -3.59 -8.33
C GLU A 62 10.66 -2.65 -7.18
N CYS A 63 11.11 -1.45 -7.52
CA CYS A 63 11.41 -0.39 -6.57
C CYS A 63 10.44 0.77 -6.76
N ILE A 64 10.00 1.35 -5.65
CA ILE A 64 9.15 2.53 -5.63
C ILE A 64 9.76 3.60 -4.74
N GLU A 65 9.57 4.86 -5.10
CA GLU A 65 9.98 6.02 -4.29
C GLU A 65 8.75 6.71 -3.71
N TYR A 66 8.69 6.86 -2.39
CA TYR A 66 7.59 7.59 -1.75
C TYR A 66 7.74 9.09 -1.93
N PHE A 67 6.62 9.77 -2.22
CA PHE A 67 6.59 11.22 -2.21
C PHE A 67 6.98 11.75 -0.81
N PRO A 68 7.83 12.79 -0.74
CA PRO A 68 8.07 13.51 0.49
C PRO A 68 6.77 14.03 1.10
N ARG A 69 6.69 14.03 2.44
CA ARG A 69 5.52 14.45 3.21
C ARG A 69 5.92 15.48 4.24
N HIS A 70 4.97 16.30 4.69
CA HIS A 70 5.24 17.20 5.80
C HIS A 70 5.64 16.44 7.08
N PRO A 71 6.54 16.99 7.92
CA PRO A 71 7.03 16.33 9.12
C PRO A 71 5.93 15.85 10.08
N GLU A 72 4.80 16.57 10.17
CA GLU A 72 3.65 16.14 10.98
C GLU A 72 3.03 14.79 10.54
N PHE A 73 3.28 14.36 9.29
CA PHE A 73 2.77 13.10 8.73
C PHE A 73 3.85 12.02 8.61
N CYS A 74 5.06 12.26 9.12
CA CYS A 74 6.16 11.30 9.11
C CYS A 74 6.17 10.34 10.30
N GLY A 75 5.32 10.56 11.32
CA GLY A 75 5.20 9.70 12.49
C GLY A 75 4.42 8.40 12.25
N ARG A 76 4.21 7.63 13.33
CA ARG A 76 3.34 6.45 13.35
C ARG A 76 1.88 6.88 13.20
N PRO A 77 1.15 6.45 12.16
CA PRO A 77 -0.26 6.77 12.03
C PRO A 77 -1.08 6.05 13.09
N SER A 78 -2.20 6.65 13.50
CA SER A 78 -3.14 5.99 14.42
C SER A 78 -3.88 4.83 13.74
N MET A 79 -4.12 4.93 12.43
CA MET A 79 -4.72 3.89 11.60
C MET A 79 -4.14 3.95 10.19
N SER A 80 -4.13 2.80 9.51
CA SER A 80 -3.67 2.71 8.12
C SER A 80 -4.50 1.70 7.34
N VAL A 81 -4.84 2.07 6.11
CA VAL A 81 -5.51 1.23 5.12
C VAL A 81 -4.54 1.03 3.97
N SER A 82 -3.99 -0.17 3.83
CA SER A 82 -3.07 -0.52 2.74
C SER A 82 -3.82 -0.97 1.51
N PHE A 83 -3.29 -0.66 0.33
CA PHE A 83 -3.86 -1.08 -0.94
C PHE A 83 -2.94 -2.07 -1.65
N SER A 84 -3.52 -3.17 -2.09
CA SER A 84 -2.83 -4.23 -2.82
C SER A 84 -3.77 -4.90 -3.83
N VAL A 85 -3.19 -5.58 -4.82
CA VAL A 85 -3.87 -6.36 -5.85
C VAL A 85 -3.20 -7.72 -5.92
N HIS A 86 -3.91 -8.79 -5.57
CA HIS A 86 -3.37 -10.15 -5.51
C HIS A 86 -2.13 -10.26 -4.61
N GLY A 87 -2.11 -9.51 -3.50
CA GLY A 87 -0.98 -9.41 -2.58
C GLY A 87 0.16 -8.51 -3.05
N HIS A 88 0.12 -7.97 -4.27
CA HIS A 88 1.09 -6.98 -4.73
C HIS A 88 0.70 -5.58 -4.21
N PRO A 89 1.55 -4.92 -3.43
CA PRO A 89 1.24 -3.60 -2.86
C PRO A 89 1.24 -2.51 -3.93
N ALA A 90 0.68 -1.36 -3.56
CA ALA A 90 0.82 -0.11 -4.31
C ALA A 90 0.30 -0.15 -5.77
N PRO A 91 -0.99 -0.48 -6.00
CA PRO A 91 -1.57 -0.44 -7.34
C PRO A 91 -1.50 0.95 -7.99
N TYR A 92 -1.39 0.97 -9.32
CA TYR A 92 -1.42 2.22 -10.09
C TYR A 92 -2.79 2.89 -10.03
N LEU A 93 -2.80 4.21 -9.83
CA LEU A 93 -4.02 5.01 -9.83
C LEU A 93 -4.79 4.90 -11.16
N LYS A 94 -4.07 4.84 -12.30
CA LYS A 94 -4.70 4.66 -13.63
C LYS A 94 -5.51 3.38 -13.74
N ASP A 95 -5.07 2.30 -13.11
CA ASP A 95 -5.69 0.99 -13.27
C ASP A 95 -6.88 0.83 -12.31
N ILE A 96 -6.79 1.43 -11.11
CA ILE A 96 -7.92 1.58 -10.19
C ILE A 96 -9.05 2.39 -10.83
N LEU A 97 -8.72 3.53 -11.44
CA LEU A 97 -9.72 4.41 -12.04
C LEU A 97 -10.41 3.78 -13.26
N LYS A 98 -9.69 2.94 -14.02
CA LYS A 98 -10.20 2.24 -15.21
C LYS A 98 -10.83 0.88 -14.90
N ASP A 99 -10.98 0.52 -13.62
CA ASP A 99 -11.49 -0.79 -13.20
C ASP A 99 -10.72 -1.97 -13.81
N ARG A 100 -9.41 -1.81 -14.03
CA ARG A 100 -8.54 -2.84 -14.59
C ARG A 100 -7.99 -3.81 -13.55
N VAL A 101 -8.07 -3.43 -12.28
CA VAL A 101 -7.58 -4.22 -11.14
C VAL A 101 -8.67 -4.34 -10.09
N LEU A 102 -8.71 -5.48 -9.42
CA LEU A 102 -9.55 -5.71 -8.25
C LEU A 102 -8.67 -5.63 -7.00
N LEU A 103 -8.98 -4.69 -6.11
CA LEU A 103 -8.24 -4.52 -4.86
C LEU A 103 -8.51 -5.68 -3.91
N ASP A 104 -7.50 -6.09 -3.16
CA ASP A 104 -7.66 -7.03 -2.06
C ASP A 104 -8.58 -6.42 -1.00
N GLY A 105 -9.66 -7.12 -0.63
CA GLY A 105 -10.69 -6.57 0.26
C GLY A 105 -11.52 -5.44 -0.37
N ALA A 106 -11.70 -5.43 -1.70
CA ALA A 106 -12.42 -4.39 -2.46
C ALA A 106 -13.75 -3.92 -1.85
N HIS A 107 -14.54 -4.86 -1.31
CA HIS A 107 -15.87 -4.60 -0.76
C HIS A 107 -15.89 -4.36 0.75
N GLU A 108 -14.75 -4.47 1.43
CA GLU A 108 -14.66 -4.18 2.85
C GLU A 108 -14.97 -2.70 3.10
N ALA A 109 -15.86 -2.46 4.05
CA ALA A 109 -16.21 -1.10 4.46
C ALA A 109 -15.03 -0.50 5.24
N VAL A 110 -14.45 0.55 4.67
CA VAL A 110 -13.30 1.23 5.27
C VAL A 110 -13.81 2.14 6.39
N MET A 111 -13.18 2.06 7.57
CA MET A 111 -13.51 2.87 8.76
C MET A 111 -14.87 2.59 9.40
N ALA A 112 -15.59 1.54 8.98
CA ALA A 112 -16.89 1.18 9.56
C ALA A 112 -16.80 0.92 11.07
N GLU A 113 -15.72 0.29 11.52
CA GLU A 113 -15.47 -0.05 12.93
C GLU A 113 -15.38 1.19 13.84
N ASN A 114 -15.07 2.36 13.28
CA ASN A 114 -14.93 3.60 14.05
C ASN A 114 -16.25 4.37 14.22
N GLY A 115 -17.35 3.89 13.61
CA GLY A 115 -18.64 4.58 13.66
C GLY A 115 -18.64 5.94 12.96
N TRP A 116 -17.68 6.21 12.07
CA TRP A 116 -17.58 7.48 11.37
C TRP A 116 -18.55 7.54 10.20
N SER A 117 -19.23 8.68 10.06
CA SER A 117 -20.02 8.99 8.87
C SER A 117 -19.28 9.93 7.92
N ARG A 118 -18.44 10.81 8.48
CA ARG A 118 -17.63 11.80 7.77
C ARG A 118 -16.26 11.94 8.42
N THR A 119 -15.26 12.21 7.60
CA THR A 119 -13.90 12.53 8.04
C THR A 119 -13.29 13.60 7.13
N ARG A 120 -12.01 13.92 7.32
CA ARG A 120 -11.25 14.79 6.44
C ARG A 120 -10.04 14.07 5.91
N TRP A 121 -9.63 14.43 4.71
CA TRP A 121 -8.37 13.99 4.14
C TRP A 121 -7.66 15.14 3.44
N VAL A 122 -6.35 15.06 3.32
CA VAL A 122 -5.53 16.06 2.62
C VAL A 122 -4.60 15.32 1.67
N LEU A 123 -4.47 15.83 0.44
CA LEU A 123 -3.49 15.35 -0.51
C LEU A 123 -2.15 16.04 -0.20
N GLU A 124 -1.19 15.29 0.29
CA GLU A 124 0.17 15.80 0.47
C GLU A 124 0.94 15.72 -0.83
N TRP A 125 1.50 16.84 -1.29
CA TRP A 125 2.39 16.88 -2.43
C TRP A 125 3.54 17.86 -2.16
N PRO A 126 4.81 17.49 -2.41
CA PRO A 126 5.95 18.35 -2.10
C PRO A 126 5.85 19.71 -2.80
N GLY A 127 5.91 20.80 -2.01
CA GLY A 127 5.79 22.18 -2.51
C GLY A 127 4.36 22.73 -2.53
N TYR A 128 3.33 21.90 -2.28
CA TYR A 128 1.93 22.31 -2.41
C TYR A 128 1.18 22.17 -1.08
N ASN A 129 0.61 23.29 -0.63
CA ASN A 129 -0.26 23.32 0.55
C ASN A 129 -1.71 23.09 0.14
N ASN A 130 -2.16 21.83 0.20
CA ASN A 130 -3.54 21.49 -0.11
C ASN A 130 -4.43 21.63 1.13
N SER A 131 -5.62 22.22 0.94
CA SER A 131 -6.60 22.31 2.02
C SER A 131 -7.26 20.95 2.29
N PRO A 132 -7.48 20.55 3.56
CA PRO A 132 -8.23 19.35 3.87
C PRO A 132 -9.63 19.36 3.28
N ARG A 133 -10.06 18.22 2.71
CA ARG A 133 -11.36 18.02 2.08
C ARG A 133 -12.20 17.06 2.92
N GLY A 134 -13.50 17.29 2.95
CA GLY A 134 -14.44 16.35 3.58
C GLY A 134 -14.52 15.05 2.81
N LEU A 135 -14.61 13.93 3.52
CA LEU A 135 -14.81 12.59 2.96
C LEU A 135 -15.99 11.94 3.67
N VAL A 136 -17.00 11.52 2.91
CA VAL A 136 -18.11 10.72 3.44
C VAL A 136 -17.65 9.26 3.49
N VAL A 137 -17.61 8.69 4.69
CA VAL A 137 -17.05 7.34 4.93
C VAL A 137 -18.11 6.30 5.31
N ALA A 138 -19.35 6.73 5.59
CA ALA A 138 -20.46 5.82 5.85
C ALA A 138 -20.67 4.87 4.65
N GLY A 139 -20.36 3.58 4.85
CA GLY A 139 -20.49 2.55 3.81
C GLY A 139 -19.47 2.66 2.66
N LEU A 140 -18.39 3.44 2.83
CA LEU A 140 -17.38 3.61 1.80
C LEU A 140 -16.52 2.34 1.69
N SER A 141 -16.60 1.67 0.55
CA SER A 141 -15.76 0.48 0.30
C SER A 141 -14.31 0.85 0.03
N ARG A 142 -13.40 -0.13 0.16
CA ARG A 142 -11.98 0.06 -0.13
C ARG A 142 -11.73 0.54 -1.57
N THR A 143 -12.43 -0.04 -2.54
CA THR A 143 -12.34 0.40 -3.94
C THR A 143 -12.91 1.80 -4.14
N ALA A 144 -14.02 2.15 -3.49
CA ALA A 144 -14.59 3.49 -3.59
C ALA A 144 -13.64 4.55 -3.01
N LEU A 145 -13.02 4.26 -1.86
CA LEU A 145 -11.99 5.13 -1.27
C LEU A 145 -10.79 5.32 -2.21
N ALA A 146 -10.26 4.23 -2.78
CA ALA A 146 -9.13 4.29 -3.69
C ALA A 146 -9.44 5.10 -4.96
N LYS A 147 -10.65 4.95 -5.52
CA LYS A 147 -11.12 5.75 -6.68
C LYS A 147 -11.26 7.22 -6.34
N GLU A 148 -11.79 7.57 -5.17
CA GLU A 148 -11.90 8.96 -4.72
C GLU A 148 -10.52 9.63 -4.66
N VAL A 149 -9.53 8.93 -4.08
CA VAL A 149 -8.13 9.39 -4.06
C VAL A 149 -7.59 9.53 -5.49
N ALA A 150 -7.79 8.54 -6.35
CA ALA A 150 -7.32 8.56 -7.74
C ALA A 150 -7.88 9.76 -8.52
N ILE A 151 -9.17 10.02 -8.41
CA ILE A 151 -9.85 11.17 -9.06
C ILE A 151 -9.23 12.48 -8.57
N CYS A 152 -9.04 12.62 -7.26
CA CYS A 152 -8.51 13.85 -6.68
C CYS A 152 -7.05 14.09 -7.06
N VAL A 153 -6.22 13.05 -7.13
CA VAL A 153 -4.84 13.16 -7.64
C VAL A 153 -4.84 13.53 -9.12
N ALA A 154 -5.71 12.95 -9.94
CA ALA A 154 -5.81 13.30 -11.36
C ALA A 154 -6.20 14.78 -11.57
N ILE A 155 -7.16 15.27 -10.80
CA ILE A 155 -7.57 16.69 -10.81
C ILE A 155 -6.39 17.57 -10.37
N PHE A 156 -5.74 17.22 -9.25
CA PHE A 156 -4.59 17.97 -8.75
C PHE A 156 -3.47 18.06 -9.79
N LEU A 157 -3.05 16.96 -10.39
CA LEU A 157 -1.98 16.95 -11.40
C LEU A 157 -2.33 17.80 -12.62
N ARG A 158 -3.59 17.74 -13.08
CA ARG A 158 -4.06 18.57 -14.19
C ARG A 158 -4.00 20.06 -13.84
N ASP A 159 -4.46 20.44 -12.66
CA ASP A 159 -4.56 21.84 -12.26
C ASP A 159 -3.17 22.41 -11.92
N ALA A 160 -2.30 21.60 -11.30
CA ALA A 160 -0.94 21.98 -10.92
C ALA A 160 0.04 22.04 -12.10
N ALA A 161 -0.28 21.43 -13.25
CA ALA A 161 0.54 21.49 -14.47
C ALA A 161 0.79 22.93 -14.97
N HIS A 162 -0.04 23.88 -14.55
CA HIS A 162 0.09 25.29 -14.88
C HIS A 162 1.02 26.09 -13.95
N HIS A 163 1.49 25.50 -12.84
CA HIS A 163 2.31 26.19 -11.84
C HIS A 163 3.80 25.92 -12.12
N SER A 164 4.63 26.97 -12.08
CA SER A 164 6.04 26.92 -12.45
C SER A 164 6.96 26.66 -11.25
N GLU A 165 6.81 25.50 -10.61
CA GLU A 165 7.76 25.07 -9.59
C GLU A 165 8.80 24.12 -10.18
N ASN A 166 10.07 24.50 -10.04
CA ASN A 166 11.24 23.70 -10.41
C ASN A 166 11.69 22.82 -9.23
N SER A 167 10.85 21.88 -8.82
CA SER A 167 11.22 20.83 -7.87
C SER A 167 11.33 19.48 -8.58
N ALA A 168 12.15 18.56 -8.07
CA ALA A 168 12.23 17.19 -8.58
C ALA A 168 10.87 16.45 -8.51
N TRP A 169 9.99 16.93 -7.63
CA TRP A 169 8.63 16.43 -7.41
C TRP A 169 7.57 17.30 -8.08
N SER A 170 7.96 18.14 -9.05
CA SER A 170 7.04 19.01 -9.74
C SER A 170 5.95 18.16 -10.41
N PRO A 171 4.65 18.42 -10.14
CA PRO A 171 3.55 17.64 -10.70
C PRO A 171 3.51 17.69 -12.23
N ARG A 172 4.15 18.69 -12.85
CA ARG A 172 4.29 18.81 -14.30
C ARG A 172 5.08 17.66 -14.93
N GLY A 173 6.06 17.10 -14.21
CA GLY A 173 6.89 15.99 -14.67
C GLY A 173 6.31 14.62 -14.35
N VAL A 174 5.25 14.56 -13.53
CA VAL A 174 4.69 13.30 -13.05
C VAL A 174 3.48 12.92 -13.90
N HIS A 175 3.59 11.81 -14.64
CA HIS A 175 2.45 11.25 -15.33
C HIS A 175 1.54 10.51 -14.33
N PHE A 176 0.23 10.82 -14.36
CA PHE A 176 -0.77 10.14 -13.53
C PHE A 176 -0.73 8.60 -13.66
N GLY A 177 -0.31 8.11 -14.83
CA GLY A 177 -0.20 6.68 -15.09
C GLY A 177 0.87 5.96 -14.26
N ASP A 178 1.81 6.70 -13.69
CA ASP A 178 2.98 6.15 -13.00
C ASP A 178 2.86 6.32 -11.48
N VAL A 179 1.80 7.00 -11.02
CA VAL A 179 1.50 7.18 -9.60
C VAL A 179 0.85 5.92 -9.05
N ARG A 180 1.47 5.37 -8.00
CA ARG A 180 1.00 4.23 -7.22
C ARG A 180 0.36 4.68 -5.90
N LEU A 181 -0.72 4.01 -5.48
CA LEU A 181 -1.40 4.24 -4.21
C LEU A 181 -1.04 3.15 -3.21
N VAL A 182 -0.24 3.50 -2.20
CA VAL A 182 0.32 2.54 -1.25
C VAL A 182 -0.63 2.33 -0.08
N ALA A 183 -1.04 3.42 0.55
CA ALA A 183 -1.89 3.40 1.74
C ALA A 183 -2.68 4.70 1.91
N MET A 184 -3.62 4.69 2.85
CA MET A 184 -4.22 5.86 3.46
C MET A 184 -3.92 5.82 4.95
N ASN A 185 -3.26 6.85 5.46
CA ASN A 185 -2.81 6.94 6.85
C ASN A 185 -3.58 8.02 7.61
N TYR A 186 -4.02 7.72 8.82
CA TYR A 186 -4.73 8.67 9.67
C TYR A 186 -3.81 9.29 10.72
N TYR A 187 -3.69 10.61 10.68
CA TYR A 187 -2.92 11.44 11.61
C TYR A 187 -3.81 12.54 12.17
N SER A 188 -3.84 12.73 13.50
CA SER A 188 -4.40 13.93 14.13
C SER A 188 -5.72 14.47 13.53
N ARG A 189 -6.65 13.59 13.16
CA ARG A 189 -7.97 13.90 12.53
C ARG A 189 -8.00 14.20 11.04
N VAL A 190 -6.97 13.78 10.31
CA VAL A 190 -6.93 13.85 8.85
C VAL A 190 -6.34 12.57 8.26
N TRP A 191 -6.90 12.12 7.15
CA TRP A 191 -6.33 11.06 6.33
C TRP A 191 -5.38 11.63 5.29
N VAL A 192 -4.26 10.94 5.05
CA VAL A 192 -3.23 11.34 4.10
C VAL A 192 -2.92 10.12 3.22
N PRO A 193 -3.06 10.22 1.89
CA PRO A 193 -2.65 9.15 1.00
C PRO A 193 -1.13 9.05 1.00
N VAL A 194 -0.64 7.81 1.00
CA VAL A 194 0.77 7.50 0.76
C VAL A 194 0.87 7.14 -0.72
N LEU A 195 1.50 8.02 -1.48
CA LEU A 195 1.72 7.87 -2.90
C LEU A 195 3.17 7.44 -3.16
N ALA A 196 3.40 6.81 -4.30
CA ALA A 196 4.75 6.47 -4.77
C ALA A 196 4.86 6.58 -6.30
N LEU A 197 6.10 6.61 -6.79
CA LEU A 197 6.45 6.43 -8.19
C LEU A 197 7.31 5.18 -8.34
N ASP A 198 7.27 4.53 -9.51
CA ASP A 198 8.29 3.55 -9.86
C ASP A 198 9.63 4.25 -10.03
N THR A 199 10.69 3.60 -9.60
CA THR A 199 12.06 4.07 -9.80
C THR A 199 12.90 2.95 -10.36
N ASP A 200 13.80 3.28 -11.28
CA ASP A 200 14.79 2.32 -11.77
C ASP A 200 15.73 1.96 -10.60
N PRO A 201 16.02 0.66 -10.40
CA PRO A 201 16.89 0.21 -9.30
C PRO A 201 18.34 0.70 -9.42
#